data_AF-A0A4Y2M9T1-F1
#
_entry.id   AF-A0A4Y2M9T1-F1
#
_cell.length_a   1.000
_cell.length_b   1.000
_cell.length_c   1.000
_cell.angle_alpha   90.00
_cell.angle_beta   90.00
_cell.angle_gamma   90.00
#
_symmetry.space_group_name_H-M   'P 1'
#
loop_
_entity.id
_entity.type
_entity.pdbx_description
1 polymer ?
#
loop_
_entity_poly.entity_id
_entity_poly.type
_entity_poly.pdbx_seq_one_letter_code
_entity_poly.pdbx_strand_id
1 'polypeptide(L)'
;MWAQTWSNIFDIVKPYPKKKFVDVTGAMEEKIMTPLDMFKMSEEFFTSIGLKKMTPEFWNRSIIEKPTNREMVCHASAWDFSDGKDFRIKMCTRVNMEDFITVHHEMGHIVYDMYYAHQPLVFREGANP
;
A
#
# COMPACT_ATOMS: atom_id res chain seq x y z
N MET A 1 12.51 8.13 11.51
CA MET A 1 12.41 9.46 12.15
C MET A 1 11.93 9.34 13.60
N TRP A 2 10.78 8.72 13.86
CA TRP A 2 10.14 8.72 15.18
C TRP A 2 10.43 7.49 16.07
N ALA A 3 11.37 6.63 15.69
CA ALA A 3 11.66 5.36 16.37
C ALA A 3 10.41 4.46 16.61
N GLN A 4 9.34 4.64 15.82
CA GLN A 4 8.11 3.85 15.86
C GLN A 4 8.28 2.43 15.31
N THR A 5 9.31 2.23 14.48
CA THR A 5 9.69 0.92 13.90
C THR A 5 11.22 0.81 13.91
N TRP A 6 11.72 -0.38 14.23
CA TRP A 6 13.17 -0.66 14.34
C TRP A 6 13.65 -1.70 13.31
N SER A 7 12.84 -2.01 12.29
CA SER A 7 13.21 -2.95 11.23
C SER A 7 14.49 -2.54 10.50
N ASN A 8 14.69 -1.23 10.33
CA ASN A 8 15.82 -0.69 9.55
C ASN A 8 17.17 -0.76 10.28
N ILE A 9 17.22 -1.23 11.54
CA ILE A 9 18.48 -1.49 12.28
C ILE A 9 18.74 -2.99 12.46
N PHE A 10 18.03 -3.85 11.73
CA PHE A 10 18.12 -5.30 11.91
C PHE A 10 19.54 -5.85 11.74
N ASP A 11 20.35 -5.21 10.88
CA ASP A 11 21.74 -5.55 10.62
C ASP A 11 22.64 -5.51 11.88
N ILE A 12 22.41 -4.56 12.79
CA ILE A 12 23.20 -4.39 14.01
C ILE A 12 22.64 -5.13 15.24
N VAL A 13 21.38 -5.56 15.23
CA VAL A 13 20.74 -6.31 16.34
C VAL A 13 20.51 -7.79 16.03
N LYS A 14 21.05 -8.29 14.90
CA LYS A 14 20.78 -9.64 14.40
C LYS A 14 21.18 -10.73 15.41
N PRO A 15 20.24 -11.56 15.91
CA PRO A 15 20.55 -12.62 16.88
C PRO A 15 21.47 -13.72 16.33
N TYR A 16 21.36 -13.99 15.02
CA TYR A 16 22.16 -15.01 14.33
C TYR A 16 22.87 -14.39 13.12
N PRO A 17 24.07 -13.81 13.29
CA PRO A 17 24.75 -13.00 12.26
C PRO A 17 24.93 -13.70 10.91
N LYS A 18 25.14 -15.02 10.94
CA LYS A 18 25.35 -15.87 9.76
C LYS A 18 24.06 -16.21 9.01
N LYS A 19 22.89 -15.89 9.56
CA LYS A 19 21.60 -16.12 8.90
C LYS A 19 21.20 -14.87 8.11
N LYS A 20 20.70 -15.09 6.89
CA LYS A 20 20.17 -14.02 6.06
C LYS A 20 18.82 -13.58 6.64
N PHE A 21 18.67 -12.27 6.79
CA PHE A 21 17.35 -11.66 6.95
C PHE A 21 16.68 -11.62 5.58
N VAL A 22 15.35 -11.71 5.55
CA VAL A 22 14.63 -11.53 4.30
C VAL A 22 14.34 -10.04 4.16
N ASP A 23 15.17 -9.38 3.36
CA ASP A 23 14.89 -8.07 2.78
C ASP A 23 14.89 -8.23 1.26
N VAL A 24 13.77 -7.94 0.62
CA VAL A 24 13.59 -8.12 -0.83
C VAL A 24 13.93 -6.86 -1.62
N THR A 25 14.32 -5.75 -0.98
CA THR A 25 14.59 -4.47 -1.64
C THR A 25 15.59 -4.61 -2.80
N GLY A 26 16.74 -5.24 -2.57
CA GLY A 26 17.73 -5.44 -3.63
C GLY A 26 17.20 -6.29 -4.80
N ALA A 27 16.39 -7.31 -4.51
CA ALA A 27 15.76 -8.13 -5.55
C ALA A 27 14.69 -7.36 -6.35
N MET A 28 14.01 -6.40 -5.73
CA MET A 28 13.06 -5.51 -6.41
C MET A 28 13.78 -4.55 -7.37
N GLU A 29 14.90 -3.98 -6.92
CA GLU A 29 15.75 -3.10 -7.73
C GLU A 29 16.39 -3.85 -8.91
N GLU A 30 16.93 -5.05 -8.68
CA GLU A 30 17.49 -5.92 -9.72
C GLU A 30 16.47 -6.28 -10.81
N LYS A 31 15.19 -6.41 -10.42
CA LYS A 31 14.08 -6.66 -11.34
C LYS A 31 13.52 -5.39 -11.99
N ILE A 32 14.06 -4.21 -11.69
CA ILE A 32 13.60 -2.92 -12.19
C ILE A 32 12.09 -2.75 -11.91
N MET A 33 11.67 -3.15 -10.71
CA MET A 33 10.28 -3.02 -10.33
C MET A 33 9.87 -1.57 -10.20
N THR A 34 8.64 -1.28 -10.61
CA THR A 34 8.02 0.03 -10.45
C THR A 34 7.01 0.01 -9.30
N PRO A 35 6.64 1.18 -8.74
CA PRO A 35 5.49 1.31 -7.86
C PRO A 35 4.22 0.69 -8.44
N LEU A 36 3.96 0.85 -9.74
CA LEU A 36 2.82 0.19 -10.39
C LEU A 36 2.87 -1.35 -10.24
N ASP A 37 4.04 -1.97 -10.36
CA ASP A 37 4.20 -3.41 -10.17
C ASP A 37 3.90 -3.81 -8.72
N MET A 38 4.34 -3.01 -7.75
CA MET A 38 4.05 -3.21 -6.32
C MET A 38 2.54 -3.25 -6.04
N PHE A 39 1.79 -2.28 -6.59
CA PHE A 39 0.34 -2.22 -6.44
C PHE A 39 -0.37 -3.37 -7.16
N LYS A 40 0.08 -3.75 -8.36
CA LYS A 40 -0.51 -4.87 -9.11
C LYS A 40 -0.31 -6.22 -8.40
N MET A 41 0.87 -6.47 -7.83
CA MET A 41 1.08 -7.68 -7.02
C MET A 41 0.21 -7.68 -5.77
N SER A 42 -0.03 -6.51 -5.17
CA SER A 42 -0.97 -6.40 -4.06
C SER A 42 -2.41 -6.72 -4.50
N GLU A 43 -2.85 -6.24 -5.66
CA GLU A 43 -4.15 -6.61 -6.24
C GLU A 43 -4.25 -8.10 -6.53
N GLU A 44 -3.18 -8.70 -7.07
CA GLU A 44 -3.09 -10.14 -7.30
C GLU A 44 -3.23 -10.92 -5.98
N PHE A 45 -2.59 -10.48 -4.90
CA PHE A 45 -2.74 -11.08 -3.58
C PHE A 45 -4.22 -11.08 -3.14
N PHE A 46 -4.88 -9.92 -3.16
CA PHE A 46 -6.28 -9.82 -2.70
C PHE A 46 -7.24 -10.63 -3.59
N THR A 47 -7.03 -10.62 -4.91
CA THR A 47 -7.86 -11.42 -5.82
C THR A 47 -7.59 -12.91 -5.70
N SER A 48 -6.36 -13.33 -5.36
CA SER A 48 -6.01 -14.75 -5.13
C SER A 48 -6.76 -15.38 -3.95
N ILE A 49 -7.14 -14.56 -2.96
CA ILE A 49 -7.94 -14.97 -1.80
C ILE A 49 -9.44 -14.68 -1.99
N GLY A 50 -9.88 -14.36 -3.22
CA GLY A 50 -11.28 -14.19 -3.58
C GLY A 50 -11.87 -12.81 -3.28
N LEU A 51 -11.04 -11.80 -2.98
CA LEU A 51 -11.51 -10.42 -2.79
C LEU A 51 -11.60 -9.65 -4.12
N LYS A 52 -12.31 -8.52 -4.08
CA LYS A 52 -12.51 -7.67 -5.26
C LYS A 52 -11.18 -7.08 -5.75
N LYS A 53 -11.03 -7.03 -7.08
CA LYS A 53 -10.00 -6.21 -7.76
C LYS A 53 -10.27 -4.71 -7.60
N MET A 54 -9.26 -3.89 -7.79
CA MET A 54 -9.39 -2.43 -7.78
C MET A 54 -10.25 -1.93 -8.94
N THR A 55 -10.90 -0.77 -8.76
CA THR A 55 -11.75 -0.17 -9.79
C THR A 55 -10.93 0.49 -10.90
N PRO A 56 -11.48 0.69 -12.11
CA PRO A 56 -10.83 1.50 -13.14
C PRO A 56 -10.51 2.93 -12.66
N GLU A 57 -11.40 3.51 -11.85
CA GLU A 57 -11.22 4.83 -11.23
C GLU A 57 -10.01 4.86 -10.31
N PHE A 58 -9.80 3.81 -9.51
CA PHE A 58 -8.63 3.67 -8.64
C PHE A 58 -7.33 3.82 -9.43
N TRP A 59 -7.17 3.05 -10.52
CA TRP A 59 -5.95 3.07 -11.32
C TRP A 59 -5.74 4.39 -12.05
N ASN A 60 -6.82 5.01 -12.53
CA ASN A 60 -6.74 6.24 -13.31
C ASN A 60 -6.53 7.49 -12.43
N ARG A 61 -6.94 7.45 -11.16
CA ARG A 61 -7.02 8.64 -10.29
C ARG A 61 -6.13 8.60 -9.05
N SER A 62 -5.60 7.43 -8.66
CA SER A 62 -4.67 7.33 -7.54
C SER A 62 -3.33 7.99 -7.85
N ILE A 63 -2.66 8.48 -6.82
CA ILE A 63 -1.29 9.00 -6.89
C ILE A 63 -0.41 7.97 -6.19
N ILE A 64 0.14 7.04 -6.95
CA ILE A 64 1.01 5.96 -6.44
C ILE A 64 2.49 6.32 -6.46
N GLU A 65 2.86 7.46 -7.06
CA GLU A 65 4.22 7.99 -7.12
C GLU A 65 4.21 9.49 -6.88
N LYS A 66 5.30 10.05 -6.34
CA LYS A 66 5.43 11.49 -6.14
C LYS A 66 5.49 12.20 -7.50
N PRO A 67 4.53 13.08 -7.85
CA PRO A 67 4.62 13.88 -9.06
C PRO A 67 5.80 14.85 -8.98
N THR A 68 6.45 15.09 -10.11
CA THR A 68 7.62 16.00 -10.20
C THR A 68 7.24 17.47 -10.33
N ASN A 69 6.00 17.76 -10.68
CA ASN A 69 5.52 19.11 -11.02
C ASN A 69 4.78 19.83 -9.90
N ARG A 70 4.61 19.20 -8.72
CA ARG A 70 3.88 19.79 -7.60
C ARG A 70 4.33 19.20 -6.26
N GLU A 71 4.16 19.98 -5.21
CA GLU A 71 4.29 19.48 -3.84
C GLU A 71 3.05 18.65 -3.46
N MET A 72 3.27 17.66 -2.57
CA MET A 72 2.20 16.82 -2.06
C MET A 72 2.51 16.31 -0.65
N VAL A 73 1.45 16.01 0.11
CA VAL A 73 1.58 15.27 1.36
C VAL A 73 1.94 13.82 1.04
N CYS A 74 3.16 13.40 1.37
CA CYS A 74 3.67 12.06 1.02
C CYS A 74 3.24 10.93 1.96
N HIS A 75 2.72 11.24 3.15
CA HIS A 75 2.24 10.20 4.07
C HIS A 75 1.16 9.36 3.39
N ALA A 76 1.31 8.04 3.41
CA ALA A 76 0.40 7.10 2.77
C ALA A 76 -1.03 7.24 3.35
N SER A 77 -2.03 7.04 2.49
CA SER A 77 -3.44 7.15 2.86
C SER A 77 -4.32 6.57 1.75
N ALA A 78 -5.37 5.87 2.16
CA ALA A 78 -6.48 5.42 1.34
C ALA A 78 -7.71 6.32 1.52
N TRP A 79 -8.53 6.43 0.48
CA TRP A 79 -9.63 7.40 0.39
C TRP A 79 -10.87 6.79 -0.27
N ASP A 80 -11.98 6.75 0.46
CA ASP A 80 -13.34 6.55 -0.07
C ASP A 80 -14.00 7.92 -0.36
N PHE A 81 -14.40 8.16 -1.61
CA PHE A 81 -15.11 9.39 -1.99
C PHE A 81 -16.64 9.30 -1.75
N SER A 82 -17.10 8.24 -1.09
CA SER A 82 -18.46 8.03 -0.59
C SER A 82 -19.55 7.91 -1.68
N ASP A 83 -19.18 7.82 -2.96
CA ASP A 83 -20.11 7.59 -4.08
C ASP A 83 -20.28 6.10 -4.44
N GLY A 84 -19.53 5.22 -3.76
CA GLY A 84 -19.52 3.77 -3.96
C GLY A 84 -18.80 3.32 -5.24
N LYS A 85 -18.04 4.19 -5.90
CA LYS A 85 -17.33 3.93 -7.16
C LYS A 85 -15.88 4.39 -7.11
N ASP A 86 -15.62 5.55 -6.54
CA ASP A 86 -14.32 6.21 -6.57
C ASP A 86 -13.56 6.00 -5.25
N PHE A 87 -12.55 5.15 -5.32
CA PHE A 87 -11.65 4.80 -4.22
C PHE A 87 -10.22 5.05 -4.68
N ARG A 88 -9.37 5.68 -3.86
CA ARG A 88 -8.03 6.10 -4.29
C ARG A 88 -6.99 5.96 -3.21
N ILE A 89 -5.73 5.75 -3.63
CA ILE A 89 -4.56 5.86 -2.76
C ILE A 89 -3.74 7.10 -3.13
N LYS A 90 -3.15 7.72 -2.12
CA LYS A 90 -2.15 8.79 -2.26
C LYS A 90 -0.91 8.43 -1.45
N MET A 91 0.15 7.99 -2.13
CA MET A 91 1.40 7.55 -1.55
C MET A 91 2.60 7.95 -2.41
N CYS A 92 3.66 8.48 -1.80
CA CYS A 92 4.94 8.71 -2.47
C CYS A 92 5.78 7.43 -2.45
N THR A 93 5.33 6.41 -3.18
CA THR A 93 5.90 5.05 -3.11
C THR A 93 7.34 5.02 -3.59
N ARG A 94 8.20 4.36 -2.81
CA ARG A 94 9.58 4.03 -3.14
C ARG A 94 9.69 2.53 -3.36
N VAL A 95 10.59 2.11 -4.24
CA VAL A 95 10.80 0.70 -4.54
C VAL A 95 11.67 0.07 -3.44
N ASN A 96 11.04 -0.38 -2.37
CA ASN A 96 11.69 -1.14 -1.29
C ASN A 96 10.66 -2.01 -0.54
N MET A 97 11.14 -2.90 0.33
CA MET A 97 10.28 -3.83 1.05
C MET A 97 9.32 -3.12 2.04
N GLU A 98 9.77 -2.05 2.70
CA GLU A 98 8.95 -1.29 3.66
C GLU A 98 7.71 -0.67 2.99
N ASP A 99 7.93 0.01 1.86
CA ASP A 99 6.85 0.59 1.07
C ASP A 99 6.01 -0.52 0.39
N PHE A 100 6.58 -1.66 0.02
CA PHE A 100 5.81 -2.80 -0.51
C PHE A 100 4.79 -3.34 0.50
N ILE A 101 5.18 -3.43 1.77
CA ILE A 101 4.26 -3.78 2.86
C ILE A 101 3.22 -2.67 3.05
N THR A 102 3.64 -1.40 2.97
CA THR A 102 2.73 -0.25 3.09
C THR A 102 1.69 -0.22 1.97
N VAL A 103 2.06 -0.59 0.74
CA VAL A 103 1.12 -0.74 -0.38
C VAL A 103 0.01 -1.74 -0.03
N HIS A 104 0.35 -2.88 0.59
CA HIS A 104 -0.66 -3.86 1.02
C HIS A 104 -1.55 -3.32 2.14
N HIS A 105 -0.98 -2.54 3.06
CA HIS A 105 -1.75 -1.89 4.12
C HIS A 105 -2.81 -0.94 3.52
N GLU A 106 -2.40 -0.02 2.65
CA GLU A 106 -3.32 0.95 2.04
C GLU A 106 -4.34 0.28 1.11
N MET A 107 -3.92 -0.73 0.35
CA MET A 107 -4.83 -1.54 -0.47
C MET A 107 -5.86 -2.28 0.39
N GLY A 108 -5.50 -2.69 1.61
CA GLY A 108 -6.42 -3.29 2.57
C GLY A 108 -7.57 -2.34 2.94
N HIS A 109 -7.27 -1.06 3.17
CA HIS A 109 -8.31 -0.03 3.38
C HIS A 109 -9.25 0.08 2.17
N ILE A 110 -8.70 0.17 0.95
CA ILE A 110 -9.52 0.27 -0.27
C ILE A 110 -10.42 -0.95 -0.47
N VAL A 111 -9.90 -2.15 -0.22
CA VAL A 111 -10.72 -3.36 -0.25
C VAL A 111 -11.85 -3.24 0.77
N TYR A 112 -11.56 -2.86 2.01
CA TYR A 112 -12.58 -2.65 3.03
C TYR A 112 -13.67 -1.66 2.55
N ASP A 113 -13.24 -0.53 1.99
CA ASP A 113 -14.11 0.53 1.47
C ASP A 113 -15.06 0.00 0.38
N MET A 114 -14.52 -0.76 -0.56
CA MET A 114 -15.26 -1.37 -1.65
C MET A 114 -16.29 -2.42 -1.17
N TYR A 115 -16.07 -3.05 -0.02
CA TYR A 115 -16.98 -4.05 0.52
C TYR A 115 -18.16 -3.40 1.27
N TYR A 116 -17.94 -2.37 2.07
CA TYR A 116 -19.04 -1.69 2.78
C TYR A 116 -19.75 -0.62 1.96
N ALA A 117 -19.31 -0.32 0.73
CA ALA A 117 -19.84 0.79 -0.08
C ALA A 117 -21.37 0.77 -0.30
N HIS A 118 -22.01 -0.39 -0.12
CA HIS A 118 -23.47 -0.55 -0.21
C HIS A 118 -24.21 -0.15 1.08
N GLN A 119 -23.51 -0.04 2.22
CA GLN A 119 -24.09 0.37 3.50
C GLN A 119 -24.46 1.87 3.48
N PRO A 120 -25.42 2.29 4.33
CA PRO A 120 -25.66 3.71 4.60
C PRO A 120 -24.37 4.41 5.01
N LEU A 121 -24.19 5.67 4.60
CA LEU A 121 -22.95 6.43 4.81
C LEU A 121 -22.45 6.40 6.27
N VAL A 122 -23.36 6.50 7.23
CA VAL A 122 -23.04 6.46 8.68
C VAL A 122 -22.50 5.12 9.19
N PHE A 123 -22.54 4.06 8.37
CA PHE A 123 -22.03 2.72 8.69
C PHE A 123 -20.89 2.30 7.75
N ARG A 124 -20.33 3.23 6.97
CA ARG A 124 -19.17 2.99 6.10
C ARG A 124 -17.87 3.26 6.83
N GLU A 125 -17.65 2.48 7.88
CA GLU A 125 -16.42 2.50 8.67
C GLU A 125 -16.06 1.06 9.08
N GLY A 126 -14.85 0.88 9.60
CA GLY A 126 -14.49 -0.35 10.30
C GLY A 126 -15.41 -0.59 11.50
N ALA A 127 -15.55 -1.85 11.92
CA ALA A 127 -16.24 -2.17 13.17
C ALA A 127 -15.65 -1.41 14.38
N ASN A 128 -14.35 -1.13 14.31
CA ASN A 128 -13.60 -0.16 15.10
C ASN A 128 -12.45 0.40 14.23
N PRO A 129 -11.82 1.52 14.64
CA PRO A 129 -10.62 2.05 13.98
C PRO A 129 -9.38 1.14 14.14
#